data_AF-A0A3E0KHM6-F1
#
_entry.id   AF-A0A3E0KHM6-F1
#
_cell.length_a   1.000
_cell.length_b   1.000
_cell.length_c   1.000
_cell.angle_alpha   90.00
_cell.angle_beta   90.00
_cell.angle_gamma   90.00
#
_symmetry.space_group_name_H-M   'P 1'
#
loop_
_entity.id
_entity.type
_entity.pdbx_description
1 polymer ?
#
loop_
_entity_poly.entity_id
_entity_poly.type
_entity_poly.pdbx_seq_one_letter_code
_entity_poly.pdbx_strand_id
1 'polypeptide(L)'
;MTQLGAPYLWGGREPPAFDSSGIITWSYRQALGVLQLRYENQVVNDLPHRYIYRWNFQPLSLEELVPGDLVYITNGTAEVTHGAMFVRWIEPYTVMEFLDASSRQQKVVIQPWPVHEEVQGQRFVAAGRLKVVR
;
A
#
# COMPACT_ATOMS: atom_id res chain seq x y z
N MET A 1 12.63 10.03 3.02
CA MET A 1 11.17 9.99 3.23
C MET A 1 10.67 11.41 3.44
N THR A 2 10.09 12.05 2.41
CA THR A 2 9.75 13.49 2.43
C THR A 2 8.27 13.79 2.67
N GLN A 3 7.41 12.76 2.81
CA GLN A 3 5.95 12.92 2.83
C GLN A 3 5.26 12.44 4.12
N LEU A 4 6.00 12.04 5.15
CA LEU A 4 5.38 11.73 6.45
C LEU A 4 4.67 12.98 6.97
N GLY A 5 3.42 12.83 7.40
CA GLY A 5 2.56 13.93 7.84
C GLY A 5 1.82 14.66 6.72
N ALA A 6 2.07 14.35 5.44
CA ALA A 6 1.28 14.90 4.33
C ALA A 6 -0.22 14.58 4.53
N PRO A 7 -1.16 15.52 4.31
CA PRO A 7 -2.57 15.29 4.51
C PRO A 7 -3.13 14.12 3.70
N TYR A 8 -4.11 13.42 4.28
CA TYR A 8 -4.92 12.48 3.52
C TYR A 8 -5.92 13.25 2.65
N LEU A 9 -6.00 12.88 1.36
CA LEU A 9 -6.99 13.40 0.44
C LEU A 9 -7.46 12.27 -0.48
N TRP A 10 -8.77 12.01 -0.53
CA TRP A 10 -9.32 11.04 -1.48
C TRP A 10 -8.99 11.45 -2.93
N GLY A 11 -8.35 10.58 -3.69
CA GLY A 11 -7.86 10.90 -5.03
C GLY A 11 -6.53 11.65 -5.05
N GLY A 12 -5.88 11.91 -3.91
CA GLY A 12 -4.58 12.55 -3.84
C GLY A 12 -3.48 11.62 -4.38
N ARG A 13 -2.74 12.07 -5.41
CA ARG A 13 -1.72 11.25 -6.11
C ARG A 13 -0.30 11.82 -6.04
N GLU A 14 -0.13 12.98 -5.41
CA GLU A 14 1.13 13.73 -5.36
C GLU A 14 1.13 14.75 -4.20
N PRO A 15 2.30 15.26 -3.78
CA PRO A 15 2.35 16.33 -2.80
C PRO A 15 1.46 17.51 -3.22
N PRO A 16 0.74 18.14 -2.27
CA PRO A 16 0.94 18.00 -0.84
C PRO A 16 0.14 16.87 -0.17
N ALA A 17 -0.73 16.13 -0.86
CA ALA A 17 -1.69 15.24 -0.21
C ALA A 17 -1.92 13.91 -0.95
N PHE A 18 -2.22 12.85 -0.21
CA PHE A 18 -2.26 11.49 -0.75
C PHE A 18 -3.51 10.72 -0.32
N ASP A 19 -4.02 9.86 -1.22
CA ASP A 19 -4.79 8.68 -0.84
C ASP A 19 -3.87 7.45 -0.69
N SER A 20 -4.45 6.35 -0.21
CA SER A 20 -3.73 5.08 0.01
C SER A 20 -2.96 4.59 -1.22
N SER A 21 -3.59 4.60 -2.40
CA SER A 21 -2.91 4.25 -3.66
C SER A 21 -1.92 5.31 -4.11
N GLY A 22 -2.24 6.59 -3.92
CA GLY A 22 -1.42 7.70 -4.37
C GLY A 22 -0.05 7.71 -3.70
N ILE A 23 0.02 7.47 -2.39
CA ILE A 23 1.33 7.39 -1.71
C ILE A 23 2.14 6.18 -2.19
N ILE A 24 1.47 5.06 -2.51
CA ILE A 24 2.13 3.86 -3.09
C ILE A 24 2.70 4.20 -4.47
N THR A 25 1.87 4.61 -5.43
CA THR A 25 2.31 4.83 -6.81
C THR A 25 3.28 6.00 -6.92
N TRP A 26 3.13 7.04 -6.09
CA TRP A 26 4.13 8.10 -5.98
C TRP A 26 5.47 7.57 -5.47
N SER A 27 5.49 6.79 -4.38
CA SER A 27 6.73 6.26 -3.81
C SER A 27 7.48 5.37 -4.80
N TYR A 28 6.77 4.50 -5.53
CA TYR A 28 7.36 3.66 -6.57
C TYR A 28 7.88 4.47 -7.75
N ARG A 29 7.17 5.54 -8.18
CA ARG A 29 7.68 6.47 -9.21
C ARG A 29 8.98 7.15 -8.76
N GLN A 30 9.09 7.56 -7.50
CA GLN A 30 10.33 8.16 -6.99
C GLN A 30 11.50 7.17 -7.02
N ALA A 31 11.24 5.89 -6.72
CA ALA A 31 12.28 4.85 -6.69
C ALA A 31 12.69 4.36 -8.09
N LEU A 32 11.74 4.28 -9.03
CA LEU A 32 11.94 3.67 -10.36
C LEU A 32 12.11 4.71 -11.50
N GLY A 33 11.77 5.97 -11.26
CA GLY A 33 11.68 7.02 -12.28
C GLY A 33 10.40 6.93 -13.11
N VAL A 34 10.20 5.80 -13.80
CA VAL A 34 8.99 5.50 -14.56
C VAL A 34 8.30 4.29 -13.93
N LEU A 35 7.01 4.45 -13.60
CA LEU A 35 6.17 3.36 -13.12
C LEU A 35 5.21 2.96 -14.23
N GLN A 36 5.25 1.69 -14.64
CA GLN A 36 4.33 1.13 -15.63
C GLN A 36 3.56 -0.03 -15.02
N LEU A 37 2.23 0.10 -15.01
CA LEU A 37 1.30 -0.85 -14.41
C LEU A 37 0.37 -1.40 -15.48
N ARG A 38 0.08 -2.69 -15.40
CA ARG A 38 -0.93 -3.36 -16.22
C ARG A 38 -2.33 -2.97 -15.75
N TYR A 39 -3.19 -2.56 -16.66
CA TYR A 39 -4.62 -2.43 -16.42
C TYR A 39 -5.38 -3.01 -17.60
N GLU A 40 -5.94 -4.21 -17.43
CA GLU A 40 -6.54 -4.97 -18.53
C GLU A 40 -5.58 -5.06 -19.73
N ASN A 41 -5.96 -4.55 -20.90
CA ASN A 41 -5.13 -4.56 -22.11
C ASN A 41 -4.25 -3.31 -22.26
N GLN A 42 -4.18 -2.45 -21.24
CA GLN A 42 -3.46 -1.18 -21.27
C GLN A 42 -2.28 -1.17 -20.29
N VAL A 43 -1.38 -0.19 -20.49
CA VAL A 43 -0.31 0.16 -19.55
C VAL A 43 -0.55 1.59 -19.10
N VAL A 44 -0.58 1.79 -17.78
CA VAL A 44 -0.84 3.08 -17.13
C VAL A 44 0.20 3.35 -16.06
N ASN A 45 0.35 4.61 -15.65
CA ASN A 45 1.38 4.99 -14.68
C ASN A 45 0.86 5.14 -13.24
N ASP A 46 -0.44 4.95 -13.06
CA ASP A 46 -1.11 5.13 -11.76
C ASP A 46 -2.43 4.35 -11.74
N LEU A 47 -2.78 3.79 -10.58
CA LEU A 47 -3.97 2.96 -10.40
C LEU A 47 -4.48 3.03 -8.96
N PRO A 48 -5.81 3.03 -8.76
CA PRO A 48 -6.41 2.69 -7.47
C PRO A 48 -5.88 1.36 -6.92
N HIS A 49 -5.71 1.28 -5.60
CA HIS A 49 -5.07 0.14 -4.91
C HIS A 49 -5.71 -1.22 -5.27
N ARG A 50 -7.03 -1.26 -5.49
CA ARG A 50 -7.76 -2.47 -5.90
C ARG A 50 -7.33 -3.02 -7.25
N TYR A 51 -6.96 -2.16 -8.21
CA TYR A 51 -6.50 -2.60 -9.52
C TYR A 51 -5.01 -2.94 -9.50
N ILE A 52 -4.23 -2.29 -8.64
CA ILE A 52 -2.87 -2.74 -8.33
C ILE A 52 -2.92 -4.16 -7.76
N TYR A 53 -3.76 -4.40 -6.76
CA TYR A 53 -3.97 -5.74 -6.17
C TYR A 53 -4.35 -6.78 -7.22
N ARG A 54 -5.29 -6.44 -8.11
CA ARG A 54 -5.80 -7.39 -9.10
C ARG A 54 -4.80 -7.71 -10.22
N TRP A 55 -4.06 -6.73 -10.72
CA TRP A 55 -3.28 -6.88 -11.97
C TRP A 55 -1.77 -6.81 -11.77
N ASN A 56 -1.31 -6.17 -10.70
CA ASN A 56 0.09 -5.80 -10.49
C ASN A 56 0.63 -6.30 -9.15
N PHE A 57 -0.01 -7.29 -8.54
CA PHE A 57 0.42 -7.83 -7.26
C PHE A 57 0.91 -9.27 -7.41
N GLN A 58 2.03 -9.56 -6.76
CA GLN A 58 2.54 -10.90 -6.56
C GLN A 58 2.47 -11.21 -5.06
N PRO A 59 1.54 -12.06 -4.61
CA PRO A 59 1.51 -12.50 -3.22
C PRO A 59 2.85 -13.12 -2.83
N LEU A 60 3.30 -12.84 -1.62
CA LEU A 60 4.50 -13.41 -1.01
C LEU A 60 4.14 -14.02 0.35
N SER A 61 4.98 -14.94 0.83
CA SER A 61 4.91 -15.37 2.23
C SER A 61 5.40 -14.25 3.15
N LEU A 62 5.04 -14.30 4.44
CA LEU A 62 5.42 -13.26 5.42
C LEU A 62 6.94 -13.19 5.64
N GLU A 63 7.63 -14.31 5.44
CA GLU A 63 9.08 -14.46 5.53
C GLU A 63 9.83 -13.80 4.36
N GLU A 64 9.16 -13.64 3.22
CA GLU A 64 9.75 -13.08 1.99
C GLU A 64 9.60 -11.55 1.89
N LEU A 65 8.85 -10.94 2.81
CA LEU A 65 8.58 -9.50 2.78
C LEU A 65 9.86 -8.70 3.01
N VAL A 66 10.06 -7.70 2.14
CA VAL A 66 11.12 -6.71 2.27
C VAL A 66 10.53 -5.30 2.26
N PRO A 67 11.23 -4.29 2.81
CA PRO A 67 10.74 -2.91 2.83
C PRO A 67 10.33 -2.44 1.43
N GLY A 68 9.11 -1.88 1.34
CA GLY A 68 8.49 -1.43 0.08
C GLY A 68 7.47 -2.40 -0.51
N ASP A 69 7.45 -3.67 -0.10
CA ASP A 69 6.40 -4.61 -0.50
C ASP A 69 5.01 -4.09 -0.05
N LEU A 70 3.96 -4.44 -0.78
CA LEU A 70 2.61 -3.99 -0.54
C LEU A 70 1.94 -4.82 0.55
N VAL A 71 1.10 -4.15 1.33
CA VAL A 71 0.23 -4.75 2.35
C VAL A 71 -1.20 -4.33 2.05
N TYR A 72 -2.12 -5.27 2.04
CA TYR A 72 -3.54 -5.01 1.82
C TYR A 72 -4.35 -5.39 3.04
N ILE A 73 -5.29 -4.52 3.38
CA ILE A 73 -6.24 -4.69 4.47
C ILE A 73 -7.67 -4.49 3.95
N THR A 74 -8.63 -5.05 4.67
CA THR A 74 -10.06 -4.91 4.35
C THR A 74 -10.87 -4.58 5.59
N ASN A 75 -11.94 -3.79 5.40
CA ASN A 75 -13.00 -3.63 6.39
C ASN A 75 -14.22 -4.57 6.15
N GLY A 76 -14.08 -5.53 5.24
CA GLY A 76 -15.14 -6.49 4.90
C GLY A 76 -16.12 -6.03 3.81
N THR A 77 -16.08 -4.77 3.37
CA THR A 77 -16.96 -4.28 2.27
C THR A 77 -16.51 -4.71 0.87
N ALA A 78 -15.26 -5.14 0.72
CA ALA A 78 -14.69 -5.72 -0.49
C ALA A 78 -13.51 -6.63 -0.12
N GLU A 79 -12.94 -7.32 -1.11
CA GLU A 79 -11.75 -8.17 -0.91
C GLU A 79 -10.58 -7.40 -0.30
N VAL A 80 -10.27 -6.22 -0.87
CA VAL A 80 -9.31 -5.26 -0.32
C VAL A 80 -9.93 -3.87 -0.34
N THR A 81 -9.73 -3.09 0.72
CA THR A 81 -10.30 -1.73 0.82
C THR A 81 -9.25 -0.66 1.06
N HIS A 82 -8.01 -1.07 1.33
CA HIS A 82 -6.90 -0.16 1.56
C HIS A 82 -5.57 -0.85 1.26
N GLY A 83 -4.60 -0.08 0.80
CA GLY A 83 -3.22 -0.51 0.57
C GLY A 83 -2.23 0.29 1.41
N ALA A 84 -1.14 -0.36 1.79
CA ALA A 84 -0.02 0.19 2.51
C ALA A 84 1.29 -0.39 1.96
N MET A 85 2.43 0.14 2.40
CA MET A 85 3.75 -0.43 2.10
C MET A 85 4.40 -0.95 3.39
N PHE A 86 4.80 -2.21 3.40
CA PHE A 86 5.57 -2.82 4.46
C PHE A 86 6.88 -2.05 4.70
N VAL A 87 7.16 -1.73 5.96
CA VAL A 87 8.40 -1.05 6.37
C VAL A 87 9.34 -2.05 7.03
N ARG A 88 8.86 -2.79 8.04
CA ARG A 88 9.61 -3.81 8.78
C ARG A 88 8.70 -4.61 9.70
N TRP A 89 9.19 -5.73 10.22
CA TRP A 89 8.58 -6.40 11.37
C TRP A 89 8.94 -5.66 12.68
N ILE A 90 7.94 -5.39 13.52
CA ILE A 90 8.14 -5.06 14.94
C ILE A 90 8.30 -6.37 15.71
N GLU A 91 7.35 -7.28 15.50
CA GLU A 91 7.40 -8.66 15.97
C GLU A 91 7.30 -9.58 14.74
N PRO A 92 8.27 -10.50 14.56
CA PRO A 92 8.32 -11.33 13.35
C PRO A 92 7.01 -12.03 13.06
N TYR A 93 6.46 -11.74 11.87
CA TYR A 93 5.27 -12.38 11.30
C TYR A 93 3.96 -12.13 12.05
N THR A 94 3.97 -11.33 13.13
CA THR A 94 2.79 -11.04 13.95
C THR A 94 2.42 -9.56 13.92
N VAL A 95 3.40 -8.66 14.01
CA VAL A 95 3.17 -7.20 14.01
C VAL A 95 4.18 -6.52 13.08
N MET A 96 3.69 -5.92 12.01
CA MET A 96 4.50 -5.13 11.07
C MET A 96 4.37 -3.63 11.34
N GLU A 97 5.36 -2.84 10.97
CA GLU A 97 5.15 -1.45 10.60
C GLU A 97 4.84 -1.38 9.11
N PHE A 98 3.79 -0.63 8.75
CA PHE A 98 3.58 -0.21 7.37
C PHE A 98 3.49 1.31 7.26
N LEU A 99 3.69 1.82 6.04
CA LEU A 99 3.45 3.21 5.65
C LEU A 99 2.17 3.28 4.80
N ASP A 100 1.25 4.16 5.16
CA ASP A 100 0.05 4.42 4.39
C ASP A 100 -0.40 5.89 4.48
N ALA A 101 -1.29 6.28 3.57
CA ALA A 101 -2.08 7.50 3.73
C ALA A 101 -3.39 7.12 4.41
N SER A 102 -3.49 7.37 5.71
CA SER A 102 -4.59 6.90 6.53
C SER A 102 -5.74 7.91 6.55
N SER A 103 -6.92 7.49 6.10
CA SER A 103 -8.15 8.27 6.27
C SER A 103 -8.57 8.41 7.73
N ARG A 104 -8.09 7.55 8.63
CA ARG A 104 -8.40 7.64 10.06
C ARG A 104 -7.48 8.63 10.78
N GLN A 105 -6.20 8.63 10.42
CA GLN A 105 -5.21 9.57 10.97
C GLN A 105 -5.17 10.90 10.20
N GLN A 106 -5.90 11.00 9.08
CA GLN A 106 -5.97 12.15 8.17
C GLN A 106 -4.59 12.57 7.59
N LYS A 107 -3.64 11.63 7.51
CA LYS A 107 -2.28 11.90 7.04
C LYS A 107 -1.54 10.64 6.59
N VAL A 108 -0.43 10.85 5.88
CA VAL A 108 0.59 9.83 5.64
C VAL A 108 1.33 9.52 6.95
N VAL A 109 1.36 8.26 7.34
CA VAL A 109 1.87 7.81 8.63
C VAL A 109 2.57 6.46 8.50
N ILE A 110 3.50 6.17 9.41
CA ILE A 110 3.98 4.82 9.67
C ILE A 110 3.30 4.35 10.95
N GLN A 111 2.66 3.18 10.92
CA GLN A 111 1.94 2.66 12.07
C GLN A 111 2.11 1.14 12.20
N PRO A 112 2.03 0.61 13.43
CA PRO A 112 2.00 -0.83 13.67
C PRO A 112 0.69 -1.42 13.13
N TRP A 113 0.77 -2.64 12.62
CA TRP A 113 -0.37 -3.41 12.16
C TRP A 113 -0.22 -4.89 12.48
N PRO A 114 -1.18 -5.50 13.21
CA PRO A 114 -1.17 -6.92 13.50
C PRO A 114 -1.63 -7.73 12.27
N VAL A 115 -1.03 -8.91 12.09
CA VAL A 115 -1.38 -9.84 11.01
C VAL A 115 -2.64 -10.64 11.33
N HIS A 116 -2.83 -10.99 12.60
CA HIS A 116 -3.86 -11.94 13.04
C HIS A 116 -5.03 -11.29 13.80
N GLU A 117 -5.01 -9.98 13.97
CA GLU A 117 -6.01 -9.24 14.72
C GLU A 117 -6.73 -8.22 13.85
N GLU A 118 -7.87 -7.76 14.34
CA GLU A 118 -8.63 -6.68 13.73
C GLU A 118 -8.31 -5.36 14.43
N VAL A 119 -8.01 -4.32 13.65
CA VAL A 119 -7.80 -2.96 14.14
C VAL A 119 -8.91 -2.08 13.62
N GLN A 120 -9.78 -1.66 14.55
CA GLN A 120 -10.89 -0.73 14.26
C GLN A 120 -11.76 -1.21 13.07
N GLY A 121 -12.15 -2.48 13.01
CA GLY A 121 -12.97 -2.99 11.90
C GLY A 121 -12.19 -3.31 10.62
N GLN A 122 -10.86 -3.26 10.63
CA GLN A 122 -10.02 -3.64 9.49
C GLN A 122 -9.08 -4.79 9.86
N ARG A 123 -8.89 -5.74 8.94
CA ARG A 123 -7.97 -6.86 9.11
C ARG A 123 -7.02 -6.99 7.93
N PHE A 124 -5.87 -7.61 8.20
CA PHE A 124 -4.91 -8.01 7.18
C PHE A 124 -5.55 -8.97 6.15
N VAL A 125 -5.18 -8.83 4.88
CA VAL A 125 -5.64 -9.69 3.78
C VAL A 125 -4.46 -10.41 3.14
N ALA A 126 -3.48 -9.65 2.65
CA ALA A 126 -2.34 -10.19 1.92
C ALA A 126 -1.17 -9.20 1.95
N ALA A 127 0.04 -9.75 1.78
CA ALA A 127 1.24 -8.98 1.52
C ALA A 127 2.01 -9.55 0.33
N GLY A 128 2.80 -8.73 -0.34
CA GLY A 128 3.49 -9.15 -1.55
C GLY A 128 4.06 -8.01 -2.37
N ARG A 129 4.68 -8.34 -3.50
CA ARG A 129 5.47 -7.38 -4.28
C ARG A 129 4.67 -6.75 -5.40
N LEU A 130 4.95 -5.47 -5.68
CA LEU A 130 4.46 -4.80 -6.88
C LEU A 130 5.15 -5.39 -8.13
N LYS A 131 4.35 -5.85 -9.08
CA LYS A 131 4.78 -6.18 -10.45
C LYS A 131 4.62 -4.95 -11.32
N VAL A 132 5.69 -4.58 -11.99
CA VAL A 132 5.69 -3.53 -13.02
C VAL A 132 5.86 -4.15 -14.39
N VAL A 133 5.31 -3.51 -15.41
CA VAL A 133 5.65 -3.81 -16.79
C VAL A 133 7.07 -3.28 -17.04
N ARG A 134 7.92 -4.11 -17.66
CA ARG A 134 9.27 -3.72 -18.11
C ARG A 134 9.29 -3.60 -19.62
#